data_AF-A0A932WX68-F1
#
_entry.id   AF-A0A932WX68-F1
#
_cell.length_a   1.000
_cell.length_b   1.000
_cell.length_c   1.000
_cell.angle_alpha   90.00
_cell.angle_beta   90.00
_cell.angle_gamma   90.00
#
_symmetry.space_group_name_H-M   'P 1'
#
loop_
_entity.id
_entity.type
_entity.pdbx_description
1 polymer ?
#
loop_
_entity_poly.entity_id
_entity_poly.type
_entity_poly.pdbx_seq_one_letter_code
_entity_poly.pdbx_strand_id
1 'polypeptide(L)'
;MGDNKLKISFVTTGGWDMFSSNPDNRRTTITSFTIQDDNGIIYTFDQKGLSKILNIYPTSSDFLTRINQPSYEAGGVYYEAAFPSDGVTFLSSVVNSWYLKKIEDPLTHRSITLDYDVRSLKMLADHNIKSYKENGSIEQVYTNNENQKIFTDIETDTWYTVITRNVSHTLTPFVNAITYPDGQKVLFEYDTVHARIDVEGDYSLKSISATHNGRTIYQYQFTTSYFVLNSYDDQPWSAAEKRAARLCLRSIKKTGVDFKDDEAPYVFDYYLGTGINGDFVPPPFYYLKDIGGFYNGNRSNDKNFALNENGQNMASPIPYNAPISELNVAQLRA
;
A
#
# COMPACT_ATOMS: atom_id res chain seq x y z
N MET A 1 -8.69 -0.84 47.01
CA MET A 1 -9.39 -1.58 45.95
C MET A 1 -10.41 -0.65 45.32
N GLY A 2 -10.27 -0.27 44.06
CA GLY A 2 -11.29 0.56 43.41
C GLY A 2 -10.73 1.56 42.41
N ASP A 3 -10.40 1.06 41.22
CA ASP A 3 -10.90 1.59 39.94
C ASP A 3 -10.52 0.55 38.87
N ASN A 4 -11.41 -0.42 38.58
CA ASN A 4 -11.16 -1.50 37.60
C ASN A 4 -11.28 -0.98 36.15
N LYS A 5 -10.90 0.27 35.92
CA LYS A 5 -11.03 0.93 34.64
C LYS A 5 -9.65 1.12 34.04
N LEU A 6 -9.54 0.69 32.80
CA LEU A 6 -8.39 0.97 31.95
C LEU A 6 -8.22 2.50 31.89
N LYS A 7 -7.04 2.99 32.28
CA LYS A 7 -6.74 4.43 32.28
C LYS A 7 -5.93 4.77 31.04
N ILE A 8 -6.37 5.79 30.31
CA ILE A 8 -5.69 6.24 29.10
C ILE A 8 -5.23 7.67 29.30
N SER A 9 -3.94 7.93 29.07
CA SER A 9 -3.36 9.28 29.13
C SER A 9 -2.76 9.64 27.77
N PHE A 10 -3.01 10.86 27.30
CA PHE A 10 -2.50 11.35 26.01
C PHE A 10 -1.43 12.42 26.22
N VAL A 11 -0.38 12.37 25.43
CA VAL A 11 0.60 13.44 25.27
C VAL A 11 0.34 14.09 23.92
N THR A 12 0.26 15.42 23.91
CA THR A 12 0.04 16.21 22.69
C THR A 12 1.14 17.24 22.51
N THR A 13 1.51 17.55 21.27
CA THR A 13 2.25 18.79 20.99
C THR A 13 1.37 19.97 21.36
N GLY A 14 1.79 20.79 22.32
CA GLY A 14 1.01 21.92 22.81
C GLY A 14 0.89 23.05 21.79
N GLY A 15 -0.28 23.68 21.73
CA GLY A 15 -0.48 25.00 21.11
C GLY A 15 -1.13 25.03 19.72
N TRP A 16 -1.66 26.20 19.39
CA TRP A 16 -2.20 26.61 18.07
C TRP A 16 -1.18 26.55 16.93
N ASP A 17 0.06 26.15 17.24
CA ASP A 17 1.20 26.11 16.35
C ASP A 17 1.38 24.73 15.69
N MET A 18 0.26 24.15 15.27
CA MET A 18 0.30 23.04 14.30
C MET A 18 1.04 23.46 13.02
N PHE A 19 1.22 24.77 12.80
CA PHE A 19 1.67 25.42 11.56
C PHE A 19 3.16 25.75 11.43
N SER A 20 3.98 25.71 12.50
CA SER A 20 5.41 26.05 12.36
C SER A 20 6.41 25.16 13.08
N SER A 21 5.97 24.25 13.97
CA SER A 21 6.89 23.51 14.85
C SER A 21 6.71 22.00 14.89
N ASN A 22 5.99 21.39 13.94
CA ASN A 22 5.89 19.93 13.86
C ASN A 22 7.07 19.32 13.08
N PRO A 23 8.10 18.75 13.73
CA PRO A 23 9.27 18.20 13.06
C PRO A 23 8.93 17.04 12.11
N ASP A 24 7.75 16.41 12.30
CA ASP A 24 7.30 15.25 11.53
C ASP A 24 6.27 15.61 10.43
N ASN A 25 6.00 16.91 10.19
CA ASN A 25 5.06 17.41 9.17
C ASN A 25 3.71 16.64 9.12
N ARG A 26 3.08 16.42 10.29
CA ARG A 26 1.88 15.57 10.43
C ARG A 26 0.65 16.28 11.00
N ARG A 27 -0.56 15.91 10.57
CA ARG A 27 -1.82 16.51 11.06
C ARG A 27 -2.20 16.07 12.49
N THR A 28 -1.72 14.92 12.94
CA THR A 28 -2.06 14.38 14.26
C THR A 28 -1.26 15.09 15.37
N THR A 29 -1.98 15.65 16.36
CA THR A 29 -1.40 16.39 17.50
C THR A 29 -0.99 15.50 18.67
N ILE A 30 -1.62 14.33 18.80
CA ILE A 30 -1.21 13.30 19.77
C ILE A 30 0.19 12.83 19.35
N THR A 31 1.13 12.84 20.30
CA THR A 31 2.53 12.41 20.11
C THR A 31 2.83 11.07 20.76
N SER A 32 2.13 10.73 21.83
CA SER A 32 2.12 9.41 22.44
C SER A 32 0.89 9.26 23.32
N PHE A 33 0.57 8.04 23.70
CA PHE A 33 -0.39 7.78 24.77
C PHE A 33 0.05 6.59 25.60
N THR A 34 -0.46 6.51 26.82
CA THR A 34 -0.27 5.37 27.70
C THR A 34 -1.60 4.73 28.05
N ILE A 35 -1.59 3.42 28.21
CA ILE A 35 -2.68 2.62 28.74
C ILE A 35 -2.20 1.99 30.04
N GLN A 36 -2.95 2.13 31.13
CA GLN A 36 -2.72 1.39 32.36
C GLN A 36 -3.81 0.33 32.53
N ASP A 37 -3.39 -0.93 32.69
CA ASP A 37 -4.33 -2.03 32.96
C ASP A 37 -4.79 -2.08 34.42
N ASP A 38 -5.62 -3.08 34.73
CA ASP A 38 -6.16 -3.36 36.06
C ASP A 38 -5.10 -3.84 37.07
N ASN A 39 -3.99 -4.41 36.59
CA ASN A 39 -2.83 -4.78 37.40
C ASN A 39 -1.87 -3.60 37.65
N GLY A 40 -2.13 -2.46 37.02
CA GLY A 40 -1.33 -1.25 37.11
C GLY A 40 -0.14 -1.21 36.15
N ILE A 41 0.00 -2.19 35.24
CA ILE A 41 1.03 -2.21 34.19
C ILE A 41 0.76 -1.10 33.18
N ILE A 42 1.81 -0.38 32.80
CA ILE A 42 1.75 0.75 31.89
C ILE A 42 2.28 0.35 30.52
N TYR A 43 1.45 0.54 29.50
CA TYR A 43 1.76 0.33 28.10
C TYR A 43 1.92 1.69 27.42
N THR A 44 3.09 2.00 26.88
CA THR A 44 3.38 3.27 26.20
C THR A 44 3.43 3.07 24.70
N PHE A 45 2.67 3.90 23.97
CA PHE A 45 2.60 3.94 22.52
C PHE A 45 3.13 5.29 22.03
N ASP A 46 4.33 5.30 21.44
CA ASP A 46 4.96 6.53 20.91
C ASP A 46 5.44 6.39 19.46
N GLN A 47 5.63 5.15 19.00
CA GLN A 47 6.01 4.82 17.64
C GLN A 47 4.78 4.85 16.75
N LYS A 48 4.91 5.49 15.58
CA LYS A 48 3.78 5.81 14.70
C LYS A 48 3.97 5.20 13.33
N GLY A 49 2.90 4.65 12.78
CA GLY A 49 2.76 4.50 11.34
C GLY A 49 2.18 5.78 10.74
N LEU A 50 2.75 6.22 9.62
CA LEU A 50 2.31 7.42 8.91
C LEU A 50 1.81 7.05 7.52
N SER A 51 0.78 7.73 7.05
CA SER A 51 0.34 7.68 5.65
C SER A 51 0.42 9.07 5.05
N LYS A 52 0.98 9.18 3.84
CA LYS A 52 0.98 10.45 3.10
C LYS A 52 -0.42 10.76 2.61
N ILE A 53 -0.77 12.03 2.70
CA ILE A 53 -2.01 12.57 2.17
C ILE A 53 -1.73 12.99 0.72
N LEU A 54 -2.60 12.59 -0.19
CA LEU A 54 -2.56 13.07 -1.56
C LEU A 54 -3.14 14.48 -1.62
N ASN A 55 -2.45 15.38 -2.32
CA ASN A 55 -2.98 16.70 -2.61
C ASN A 55 -3.64 16.67 -3.97
N ILE A 56 -4.89 17.10 -4.01
CA ILE A 56 -5.59 17.39 -5.26
C ILE A 56 -5.18 18.81 -5.62
N TYR A 57 -4.28 18.96 -6.60
CA TYR A 57 -3.96 20.29 -7.12
C TYR A 57 -5.05 20.68 -8.12
N PRO A 58 -5.59 21.92 -8.05
CA PRO A 58 -6.37 22.45 -9.16
C PRO A 58 -5.46 22.50 -10.38
N THR A 59 -5.87 21.87 -11.49
CA THR A 59 -5.08 21.81 -12.73
C THR A 59 -5.14 23.09 -13.56
N SER A 60 -5.51 24.24 -12.96
CA SER A 60 -5.54 25.54 -13.65
C SER A 60 -4.19 26.24 -13.61
N SER A 61 -3.90 26.98 -14.68
CA SER A 61 -2.73 27.86 -14.78
C SER A 61 -2.71 29.00 -13.73
N ASP A 62 -3.82 29.23 -13.02
CA ASP A 62 -3.96 30.30 -12.02
C ASP A 62 -3.91 29.82 -10.56
N PHE A 63 -3.82 28.50 -10.31
CA PHE A 63 -3.79 27.86 -8.98
C PHE A 63 -4.96 28.20 -8.03
N LEU A 64 -5.97 28.96 -8.48
CA LEU A 64 -7.07 29.47 -7.65
C LEU A 64 -8.43 28.91 -8.06
N THR A 65 -8.58 28.44 -9.29
CA THR A 65 -9.83 27.87 -9.77
C THR A 65 -9.81 26.34 -9.68
N ARG A 66 -10.80 25.75 -8.98
CA ARG A 66 -11.12 24.34 -9.16
C ARG A 66 -11.58 24.16 -10.61
N ILE A 67 -10.71 23.63 -11.47
CA ILE A 67 -11.17 23.16 -12.77
C ILE A 67 -12.10 21.97 -12.51
N ASN A 68 -13.40 22.18 -12.67
CA ASN A 68 -14.35 21.10 -12.89
C ASN A 68 -14.11 20.57 -14.30
N GLN A 69 -13.14 19.67 -14.47
CA GLN A 69 -12.73 19.04 -15.74
C GLN A 69 -12.27 20.02 -16.86
N PRO A 70 -11.17 19.72 -17.58
CA PRO A 70 -10.72 20.56 -18.67
C PRO A 70 -11.62 20.39 -19.91
N SER A 71 -11.86 21.48 -20.63
CA SER A 71 -12.50 21.48 -21.95
C SER A 71 -11.60 20.79 -22.97
N TYR A 72 -12.18 19.88 -23.75
CA TYR A 72 -11.49 19.10 -24.78
C TYR A 72 -11.06 19.98 -25.95
N GLU A 73 -9.75 20.15 -26.14
CA GLU A 73 -9.19 20.53 -27.43
C GLU A 73 -8.51 19.32 -28.09
N ALA A 74 -8.66 19.26 -29.41
CA ALA A 74 -8.45 18.09 -30.25
C ALA A 74 -7.05 17.46 -30.08
N GLY A 75 -7.01 16.28 -29.44
CA GLY A 75 -5.80 15.45 -29.36
C GLY A 75 -5.50 14.95 -27.96
N GLY A 76 -6.41 14.12 -27.39
CA GLY A 76 -6.21 13.26 -26.22
C GLY A 76 -5.24 13.78 -25.15
N VAL A 77 -5.74 14.59 -24.21
CA VAL A 77 -4.89 15.21 -23.18
C VAL A 77 -4.95 14.41 -21.86
N TYR A 78 -3.77 14.19 -21.27
CA TYR A 78 -3.57 13.58 -19.95
C TYR A 78 -3.69 14.62 -18.85
N TYR A 79 -4.40 14.29 -17.77
CA TYR A 79 -4.48 15.14 -16.59
C TYR A 79 -4.31 14.31 -15.31
N GLU A 80 -3.23 14.57 -14.58
CA GLU A 80 -3.01 14.06 -13.23
C GLU A 80 -3.74 14.95 -12.24
N ALA A 81 -4.76 14.40 -11.55
CA ALA A 81 -5.61 15.17 -10.64
C ALA A 81 -5.07 15.25 -9.20
N ALA A 82 -4.09 14.41 -8.85
CA ALA A 82 -3.54 14.37 -7.50
C ALA A 82 -2.06 13.99 -7.54
N PHE A 83 -1.24 14.78 -6.86
CA PHE A 83 0.19 14.57 -6.77
C PHE A 83 0.57 14.20 -5.33
N PRO A 84 1.52 13.28 -5.11
CA PRO A 84 2.14 13.16 -3.81
C PRO A 84 2.77 14.51 -3.47
N SER A 85 2.50 15.05 -2.28
CA SER A 85 3.08 16.32 -1.85
C SER A 85 4.60 16.30 -2.07
N ASP A 86 5.11 17.18 -2.92
CA ASP A 86 6.51 17.34 -3.31
C ASP A 86 7.39 17.97 -2.21
N GLY A 87 6.95 17.86 -0.95
CA GLY A 87 7.64 18.43 0.21
C GLY A 87 7.36 19.90 0.45
N VAL A 88 6.63 20.58 -0.45
CA VAL A 88 6.27 22.01 -0.30
C VAL A 88 5.02 22.18 0.58
N THR A 89 4.22 21.13 0.75
CA THR A 89 2.97 21.20 1.50
C THR A 89 3.14 20.87 2.98
N PHE A 90 2.64 21.79 3.78
CA PHE A 90 2.55 21.70 5.23
C PHE A 90 1.54 20.60 5.64
N LEU A 91 1.92 19.75 6.61
CA LEU A 91 1.17 18.58 7.12
C LEU A 91 0.84 17.50 6.08
N SER A 92 1.85 16.96 5.41
CA SER A 92 1.71 15.96 4.35
C SER A 92 1.34 14.55 4.82
N SER A 93 1.32 14.29 6.14
CA SER A 93 1.05 12.95 6.67
C SER A 93 0.02 12.92 7.80
N VAL A 94 -0.67 11.78 7.94
CA VAL A 94 -1.51 11.45 9.10
C VAL A 94 -0.97 10.22 9.82
N VAL A 95 -1.16 10.16 11.14
CA VAL A 95 -0.91 8.93 11.89
C VAL A 95 -2.03 7.94 11.61
N ASN A 96 -1.69 6.78 11.05
CA ASN A 96 -2.67 5.72 10.75
C ASN A 96 -2.67 4.60 11.80
N SER A 97 -1.59 4.49 12.58
CA SER A 97 -1.39 3.40 13.53
C SER A 97 -0.39 3.82 14.62
N TRP A 98 -0.56 3.23 15.79
CA TRP A 98 0.27 3.44 16.97
C TRP A 98 0.82 2.11 17.46
N TYR A 99 2.12 2.05 17.67
CA TYR A 99 2.84 0.82 18.02
C TYR A 99 3.31 0.90 19.47
N LEU A 100 3.22 -0.25 20.15
CA LEU A 100 3.65 -0.39 21.53
C LEU A 100 5.17 -0.23 21.60
N LYS A 101 5.67 0.73 22.37
CA LYS A 101 7.10 0.96 22.58
C LYS A 101 7.62 0.37 23.87
N LYS A 102 6.83 0.45 24.94
CA LYS A 102 7.27 0.07 26.28
C LYS A 102 6.13 -0.56 27.07
N ILE A 103 6.45 -1.60 27.83
CA ILE A 103 5.61 -2.16 28.88
C ILE A 103 6.39 -1.97 30.18
N GLU A 104 5.81 -1.33 31.18
CA GLU A 104 6.47 -1.02 32.45
C GLU A 104 5.61 -1.43 33.64
N ASP A 105 6.23 -2.12 34.59
CA ASP A 105 5.68 -2.27 35.94
C ASP A 105 6.12 -1.05 36.78
N PRO A 106 5.20 -0.15 37.18
CA PRO A 106 5.55 1.06 37.90
C PRO A 106 6.05 0.82 39.33
N LEU A 107 5.84 -0.37 39.91
CA LEU A 107 6.32 -0.70 41.26
C LEU A 107 7.78 -1.12 41.26
N THR A 108 8.20 -1.84 40.20
CA THR A 108 9.57 -2.36 40.08
C THR A 108 10.45 -1.57 39.11
N HIS A 109 9.85 -0.69 38.31
CA HIS A 109 10.46 0.02 37.17
C HIS A 109 11.12 -0.90 36.14
N ARG A 110 10.80 -2.21 36.19
CA ARG A 110 11.21 -3.16 35.17
C ARG A 110 10.39 -2.89 33.92
N SER A 111 11.06 -2.87 32.77
CA SER A 111 10.38 -2.61 31.51
C SER A 111 10.83 -3.52 30.39
N ILE A 112 9.87 -3.84 29.52
CA ILE A 112 10.09 -4.46 28.23
C ILE A 112 10.04 -3.33 27.20
N THR A 113 11.07 -3.19 26.37
CA THR A 113 11.15 -2.14 25.34
C THR A 113 11.18 -2.77 23.96
N LEU A 114 10.40 -2.22 23.04
CA LEU A 114 10.32 -2.65 21.64
C LEU A 114 11.01 -1.60 20.78
N ASP A 115 11.97 -2.03 19.98
CA ASP A 115 12.67 -1.20 19.01
C ASP A 115 12.16 -1.49 17.61
N TYR A 116 12.02 -0.43 16.82
CA TYR A 116 11.43 -0.47 15.50
C TYR A 116 12.35 0.18 14.48
N ASP A 117 12.42 -0.43 13.31
CA ASP A 117 12.92 0.22 12.11
C ASP A 117 11.73 0.71 11.30
N VAL A 118 11.78 1.96 10.84
CA VAL A 118 10.70 2.53 10.03
C VAL A 118 11.06 2.38 8.56
N ARG A 119 10.15 1.80 7.78
CA ARG A 119 10.31 1.62 6.33
C ARG A 119 9.30 2.44 5.55
N SER A 120 9.72 2.99 4.42
CA SER A 120 8.82 3.61 3.46
C SER A 120 8.26 2.54 2.54
N LEU A 121 6.97 2.25 2.67
CA LEU A 121 6.27 1.32 1.81
C LEU A 121 5.48 2.08 0.76
N LYS A 122 5.58 1.63 -0.50
CA LYS A 122 4.74 2.09 -1.60
C LYS A 122 3.85 0.93 -2.03
N MET A 123 2.56 1.11 -1.82
CA MET A 123 1.56 0.10 -2.11
C MET A 123 0.69 0.56 -3.26
N LEU A 124 0.77 -0.16 -4.38
CA LEU A 124 -0.14 0.02 -5.50
C LEU A 124 -1.41 -0.79 -5.23
N ALA A 125 -2.52 -0.09 -4.98
CA ALA A 125 -3.78 -0.71 -4.63
C ALA A 125 -4.62 -1.04 -5.86
N ASP A 126 -4.65 -0.15 -6.88
CA ASP A 126 -5.49 -0.33 -8.07
C ASP A 126 -5.09 0.58 -9.25
N HIS A 127 -5.48 0.17 -10.46
CA HIS A 127 -5.65 1.00 -11.65
C HIS A 127 -7.10 0.87 -12.13
N ASN A 128 -7.90 1.91 -11.97
CA ASN A 128 -9.26 1.94 -12.47
C ASN A 128 -9.30 2.67 -13.81
N ILE A 129 -9.75 1.99 -14.87
CA ILE A 129 -9.94 2.58 -16.18
C ILE A 129 -11.44 2.74 -16.42
N LYS A 130 -11.89 3.97 -16.67
CA LYS A 130 -13.25 4.27 -17.09
C LYS A 130 -13.24 5.02 -18.39
N SER A 131 -13.79 4.40 -19.43
CA SER A 131 -14.07 5.09 -20.68
C SER A 131 -15.46 5.70 -20.63
N TYR A 132 -15.55 6.94 -21.09
CA TYR A 132 -16.78 7.69 -21.21
C TYR A 132 -16.98 8.07 -22.67
N LYS A 133 -18.24 7.99 -23.09
CA LYS A 133 -18.70 8.47 -24.37
C LYS A 133 -19.45 9.77 -24.13
N GLU A 134 -18.96 10.86 -24.70
CA GLU A 134 -19.64 12.14 -24.72
C GLU A 134 -20.20 12.35 -26.11
N ASN A 135 -21.53 12.45 -26.20
CA ASN A 135 -22.20 12.80 -27.43
C ASN A 135 -22.12 14.33 -27.56
N GLY A 136 -21.27 14.80 -28.47
CA GLY A 136 -21.22 16.21 -28.88
C GLY A 136 -21.97 16.42 -30.18
N SER A 137 -22.38 17.65 -30.46
CA SER A 137 -22.84 18.09 -31.79
C SER A 137 -21.94 19.22 -32.26
N ILE A 138 -21.31 19.05 -33.42
CA ILE A 138 -20.60 20.15 -34.09
C ILE A 138 -21.52 20.71 -35.17
N GLU A 139 -21.79 22.01 -35.11
CA GLU A 139 -22.52 22.72 -36.15
C GLU A 139 -21.58 22.97 -37.34
N GLN A 140 -21.75 22.21 -38.43
CA GLN A 140 -20.99 22.43 -39.66
C GLN A 140 -21.76 23.40 -40.56
N VAL A 141 -21.08 24.47 -40.99
CA VAL A 141 -21.64 25.47 -41.90
C VAL A 141 -21.04 25.30 -43.29
N TYR A 142 -21.86 24.98 -44.28
CA TYR A 142 -21.49 25.07 -45.69
C TYR A 142 -22.41 26.04 -46.43
N THR A 143 -21.87 26.65 -47.48
CA THR A 143 -22.61 27.55 -48.35
C THR A 143 -23.01 26.78 -49.60
N ASN A 144 -24.31 26.69 -49.89
CA ASN A 144 -24.77 26.02 -51.10
C ASN A 144 -24.50 26.89 -52.36
N ASN A 145 -24.78 26.35 -53.54
CA ASN A 145 -24.60 27.06 -54.82
C ASN A 145 -25.49 28.31 -54.96
N GLU A 146 -26.44 28.52 -54.05
CA GLU A 146 -27.34 29.68 -53.99
C GLU A 146 -26.90 30.72 -52.93
N ASN A 147 -25.68 30.60 -52.39
CA ASN A 147 -25.15 31.44 -51.31
C ASN A 147 -25.94 31.38 -49.99
N GLN A 148 -26.72 30.32 -49.76
CA GLN A 148 -27.39 30.10 -48.48
C GLN A 148 -26.48 29.31 -47.54
N LYS A 149 -26.38 29.75 -46.27
CA LYS A 149 -25.72 29.00 -45.20
C LYS A 149 -26.64 27.88 -44.74
N ILE A 150 -26.18 26.64 -44.84
CA ILE A 150 -26.86 25.47 -44.28
C ILE A 150 -26.09 25.06 -43.03
N PHE A 151 -26.81 24.93 -41.93
CA PHE A 151 -26.31 24.43 -40.66
C PHE A 151 -26.67 22.94 -40.58
N THR A 152 -25.68 22.09 -40.37
CA THR A 152 -25.91 20.65 -40.12
C THR A 152 -25.26 20.28 -38.80
N ASP A 153 -26.08 19.79 -37.87
CA ASP A 153 -25.58 19.18 -36.65
C ASP A 153 -24.95 17.83 -36.99
N ILE A 154 -23.64 17.75 -36.84
CA ILE A 154 -22.92 16.49 -36.94
C ILE A 154 -22.80 15.94 -35.52
N GLU A 155 -23.48 14.83 -35.25
CA GLU A 155 -23.23 14.05 -34.04
C GLU A 155 -21.77 13.58 -34.06
N THR A 156 -21.00 14.03 -33.09
CA THR A 156 -19.63 13.58 -32.86
C THR A 156 -19.56 12.76 -31.60
N ASP A 157 -19.17 11.50 -31.75
CA ASP A 157 -18.85 10.63 -30.64
C ASP A 157 -17.44 10.95 -30.13
N THR A 158 -17.34 11.67 -29.02
CA THR A 158 -16.05 11.91 -28.37
C THR A 158 -15.85 10.85 -27.29
N TRP A 159 -14.71 10.16 -27.34
CA TRP A 159 -14.35 9.15 -26.34
C TRP A 159 -13.21 9.68 -25.49
N TYR A 160 -13.35 9.58 -24.18
CA TYR A 160 -12.25 9.84 -23.26
C TYR A 160 -12.12 8.71 -22.23
N THR A 161 -10.89 8.47 -21.78
CA THR A 161 -10.59 7.45 -20.78
C THR A 161 -9.98 8.11 -19.56
N VAL A 162 -10.55 7.83 -18.39
CA VAL A 162 -9.99 8.23 -17.09
C VAL A 162 -9.27 7.03 -16.50
N ILE A 163 -7.96 7.18 -16.28
CA ILE A 163 -7.14 6.20 -15.57
C ILE A 163 -6.89 6.72 -14.16
N THR A 164 -7.40 6.02 -13.15
CA THR A 164 -7.17 6.32 -11.74
C THR A 164 -6.14 5.36 -11.18
N ARG A 165 -5.00 5.86 -10.70
CA ARG A 165 -3.99 5.06 -10.01
C ARG A 165 -4.10 5.28 -8.51
N ASN A 166 -4.44 4.23 -7.77
CA ASN A 166 -4.52 4.29 -6.32
C ASN A 166 -3.19 3.83 -5.72
N VAL A 167 -2.43 4.78 -5.17
CA VAL A 167 -1.13 4.52 -4.54
C VAL A 167 -1.19 4.97 -3.08
N SER A 168 -0.81 4.09 -2.16
CA SER A 168 -0.60 4.43 -0.76
C SER A 168 0.90 4.51 -0.48
N HIS A 169 1.33 5.62 0.11
CA HIS A 169 2.69 5.79 0.61
C HIS A 169 2.63 5.83 2.13
N THR A 170 3.29 4.87 2.77
CA THR A 170 3.28 4.75 4.24
C THR A 170 4.69 4.70 4.80
N LEU A 171 4.87 5.23 6.00
CA LEU A 171 6.03 4.95 6.85
C LEU A 171 5.56 3.96 7.91
N THR A 172 6.01 2.71 7.82
CA THR A 172 5.53 1.61 8.64
C THR A 172 6.65 1.12 9.57
N PRO A 173 6.42 1.12 10.90
CA PRO A 173 7.33 0.52 11.87
C PRO A 173 7.34 -1.02 11.78
N PHE A 174 8.53 -1.60 11.75
CA PHE A 174 8.77 -3.04 11.84
C PHE A 174 9.59 -3.33 13.09
N VAL A 175 9.16 -4.29 13.91
CA VAL A 175 9.88 -4.65 15.14
C VAL A 175 11.26 -5.16 14.75
N ASN A 176 12.30 -4.54 15.30
CA ASN A 176 13.70 -4.91 15.13
C ASN A 176 14.21 -5.67 16.37
N ALA A 177 13.84 -5.22 17.57
CA ALA A 177 14.21 -5.89 18.81
C ALA A 177 13.17 -5.75 19.91
N ILE A 178 13.17 -6.70 20.85
CA ILE A 178 12.48 -6.61 22.14
C ILE A 178 13.52 -6.85 23.23
N THR A 179 13.71 -5.89 24.12
CA THR A 179 14.64 -5.98 25.25
C THR A 179 13.85 -6.18 26.54
N TYR A 180 14.21 -7.21 27.30
CA TYR A 180 13.61 -7.55 28.59
C TYR A 180 14.42 -6.99 29.76
N PRO A 181 13.82 -6.85 30.97
CA PRO A 181 14.48 -6.28 32.14
C PRO A 181 15.72 -7.03 32.62
N ASP A 182 15.83 -8.32 32.32
CA ASP A 182 16.93 -9.20 32.73
C ASP A 182 18.11 -9.20 31.73
N GLY A 183 18.02 -8.39 30.68
CA GLY A 183 19.03 -8.32 29.62
C GLY A 183 18.84 -9.35 28.50
N GLN A 184 17.78 -10.17 28.55
CA GLN A 184 17.38 -10.96 27.39
C GLN A 184 16.92 -10.03 26.26
N LYS A 185 17.24 -10.40 25.02
CA LYS A 185 16.80 -9.70 23.82
C LYS A 185 16.26 -10.67 22.81
N VAL A 186 15.13 -10.33 22.19
CA VAL A 186 14.63 -10.98 20.99
C VAL A 186 14.94 -10.07 19.81
N LEU A 187 15.65 -10.57 18.81
CA LEU A 187 16.08 -9.84 17.62
C LEU A 187 15.34 -10.37 16.40
N PHE A 188 14.86 -9.46 15.55
CA PHE A 188 14.13 -9.75 14.32
C PHE A 188 15.01 -9.40 13.14
N GLU A 189 15.48 -10.41 12.41
CA GLU A 189 16.32 -10.24 11.23
C GLU A 189 15.47 -10.34 9.97
N TYR A 190 15.55 -9.32 9.12
CA TYR A 190 14.85 -9.28 7.84
C TYR A 190 15.83 -9.51 6.69
N ASP A 191 15.35 -10.08 5.59
CA ASP A 191 16.14 -10.24 4.37
C ASP A 191 16.25 -8.91 3.62
N THR A 192 17.17 -8.05 4.04
CA THR A 192 17.40 -6.74 3.42
C THR A 192 18.08 -6.82 2.05
N VAL A 193 18.53 -8.01 1.64
CA VAL A 193 19.15 -8.23 0.32
C VAL A 193 18.07 -8.44 -0.74
N HIS A 194 17.01 -9.18 -0.39
CA HIS A 194 15.91 -9.48 -1.30
C HIS A 194 14.64 -8.75 -0.86
N ALA A 195 14.42 -7.56 -1.44
CA ALA A 195 13.18 -6.82 -1.25
C ALA A 195 11.97 -7.65 -1.74
N ARG A 196 10.84 -7.45 -1.06
CA ARG A 196 9.59 -8.11 -1.43
C ARG A 196 9.12 -7.65 -2.81
N ILE A 197 8.77 -8.62 -3.65
CA ILE A 197 8.23 -8.41 -4.99
C ILE A 197 6.80 -7.86 -4.93
N ASP A 198 6.04 -8.29 -3.92
CA ASP A 198 4.62 -7.99 -3.76
C ASP A 198 4.35 -6.70 -2.99
N VAL A 199 5.36 -6.15 -2.29
CA VAL A 199 5.26 -4.90 -1.52
C VAL A 199 6.59 -4.13 -1.63
N GLU A 200 6.60 -3.06 -2.43
CA GLU A 200 7.79 -2.23 -2.64
C GLU A 200 8.22 -1.53 -1.33
N GLY A 201 9.51 -1.66 -1.00
CA GLY A 201 10.11 -1.09 0.21
C GLY A 201 10.02 -1.99 1.45
N ASP A 202 9.42 -3.18 1.34
CA ASP A 202 9.34 -4.17 2.42
C ASP A 202 10.32 -5.33 2.22
N TYR A 203 10.60 -6.06 3.30
CA TYR A 203 11.51 -7.18 3.36
C TYR A 203 10.90 -8.31 4.18
N SER A 204 11.10 -9.56 3.74
CA SER A 204 10.63 -10.73 4.46
C SER A 204 11.38 -10.89 5.79
N LEU A 205 10.69 -11.40 6.81
CA LEU A 205 11.36 -11.80 8.05
C LEU A 205 12.13 -13.09 7.79
N LYS A 206 13.44 -13.07 8.04
CA LYS A 206 14.36 -14.18 7.82
C LYS A 206 14.56 -15.00 9.08
N SER A 207 14.72 -14.34 10.22
CA SER A 207 14.94 -15.02 11.48
C SER A 207 14.46 -14.24 12.71
N ILE A 208 14.15 -14.96 13.78
CA ILE A 208 13.96 -14.39 15.12
C ILE A 208 14.93 -15.10 16.05
N SER A 209 15.80 -14.38 16.74
CA SER A 209 16.74 -14.96 17.70
C SER A 209 16.49 -14.42 19.10
N ALA A 210 16.54 -15.30 20.10
CA ALA A 210 16.60 -14.90 21.49
C ALA A 210 18.03 -15.00 21.99
N THR A 211 18.52 -13.92 22.58
CA THR A 211 19.87 -13.79 23.11
C THR A 211 19.84 -13.40 24.57
N HIS A 212 20.84 -13.85 25.33
CA HIS A 212 21.06 -13.42 26.70
C HIS A 212 22.57 -13.23 26.92
N ASN A 213 22.96 -12.05 27.39
CA ASN A 213 24.38 -11.67 27.53
C ASN A 213 25.19 -11.89 26.24
N GLY A 214 24.60 -11.60 25.08
CA GLY A 214 25.24 -11.73 23.77
C GLY A 214 25.31 -13.15 23.20
N ARG A 215 24.83 -14.17 23.94
CA ARG A 215 24.77 -15.56 23.46
C ARG A 215 23.37 -15.90 22.97
N THR A 216 23.27 -16.52 21.79
CA THR A 216 22.01 -17.02 21.24
C THR A 216 21.54 -18.26 21.99
N ILE A 217 20.35 -18.19 22.59
CA ILE A 217 19.71 -19.30 23.29
C ILE A 217 18.92 -20.15 22.30
N TYR A 218 18.18 -19.50 21.40
CA TYR A 218 17.47 -20.17 20.31
C TYR A 218 17.24 -19.20 19.16
N GLN A 219 17.11 -19.76 17.96
CA GLN A 219 16.77 -19.04 16.75
C GLN A 219 15.66 -19.77 16.01
N TYR A 220 14.69 -19.01 15.52
CA TYR A 220 13.68 -19.45 14.59
C TYR A 220 14.07 -18.94 13.21
N GLN A 221 14.36 -19.84 12.28
CA GLN A 221 14.64 -19.54 10.89
C GLN A 221 13.34 -19.68 10.08
N PHE A 222 13.04 -18.68 9.26
CA PHE A 222 11.86 -18.62 8.43
C PHE A 222 12.27 -18.87 6.99
N THR A 223 11.59 -19.81 6.34
CA THR A 223 11.71 -20.05 4.90
C THR A 223 10.46 -19.52 4.24
N THR A 224 10.63 -18.61 3.29
CA THR A 224 9.52 -18.01 2.55
C THR A 224 9.65 -18.34 1.06
N SER A 225 8.53 -18.26 0.34
CA SER A 225 8.47 -18.43 -1.11
C SER A 225 7.32 -17.59 -1.66
N TYR A 226 7.25 -17.39 -2.98
CA TYR A 226 6.13 -16.70 -3.61
C TYR A 226 5.12 -17.69 -4.19
N PHE A 227 3.83 -17.48 -3.92
CA PHE A 227 2.78 -18.03 -4.76
C PHE A 227 2.73 -17.23 -6.04
N VAL A 228 2.87 -17.89 -7.18
CA VAL A 228 2.71 -17.30 -8.49
C VAL A 228 1.70 -18.16 -9.24
N LEU A 229 0.49 -17.64 -9.41
CA LEU A 229 -0.63 -18.41 -9.98
C LEU A 229 -0.84 -19.71 -9.19
N ASN A 230 -0.56 -20.87 -9.80
CA ASN A 230 -0.75 -22.20 -9.23
C ASN A 230 0.56 -22.90 -8.78
N SER A 231 1.67 -22.18 -8.67
CA SER A 231 2.95 -22.75 -8.27
C SER A 231 3.68 -21.90 -7.22
N TYR A 232 4.64 -22.54 -6.56
CA TYR A 232 5.70 -21.84 -5.83
C TYR A 232 6.78 -21.44 -6.83
N ASP A 233 7.11 -20.15 -6.89
CA ASP A 233 8.21 -19.66 -7.71
C ASP A 233 8.87 -18.47 -7.02
N ASP A 234 10.12 -18.66 -6.58
CA ASP A 234 10.88 -17.62 -5.87
C ASP A 234 11.34 -16.48 -6.79
N GLN A 235 11.17 -16.61 -8.10
CA GLN A 235 11.59 -15.62 -9.09
C GLN A 235 10.52 -15.36 -10.15
N PRO A 236 9.39 -14.72 -9.84
CA PRO A 236 8.43 -14.31 -10.87
C PRO A 236 9.11 -13.42 -11.94
N TRP A 237 9.19 -13.92 -13.17
CA TRP A 237 9.99 -13.34 -14.25
C TRP A 237 9.24 -12.23 -14.99
N SER A 238 7.94 -12.43 -15.21
CA SER A 238 7.09 -11.52 -15.98
C SER A 238 6.35 -10.49 -15.12
N ALA A 239 5.93 -9.38 -15.74
CA ALA A 239 5.09 -8.38 -15.07
C ALA A 239 3.72 -8.95 -14.65
N ALA A 240 3.22 -10.00 -15.31
CA ALA A 240 1.99 -10.67 -14.91
C ALA A 240 2.21 -11.52 -13.64
N GLU A 241 3.29 -12.29 -13.60
CA GLU A 241 3.65 -13.11 -12.44
C GLU A 241 3.94 -12.25 -11.21
N LYS A 242 4.70 -11.16 -11.37
CA LYS A 242 4.97 -10.22 -10.27
C LYS A 242 3.67 -9.62 -9.69
N ARG A 243 2.65 -9.40 -10.52
CA ARG A 243 1.32 -8.94 -10.05
C ARG A 243 0.58 -10.03 -9.26
N ALA A 244 0.72 -11.28 -9.66
CA ALA A 244 0.11 -12.41 -8.97
C ALA A 244 0.93 -12.87 -7.73
N ALA A 245 2.20 -12.50 -7.65
CA ALA A 245 3.16 -12.97 -6.65
C ALA A 245 2.73 -12.60 -5.22
N ARG A 246 2.66 -13.57 -4.30
CA ARG A 246 2.47 -13.31 -2.86
C ARG A 246 3.49 -14.03 -2.02
N LEU A 247 4.16 -13.30 -1.14
CA LEU A 247 5.10 -13.91 -0.21
C LEU A 247 4.32 -14.76 0.79
N CYS A 248 4.77 -15.98 1.00
CA CYS A 248 4.21 -16.93 1.95
C CYS A 248 5.28 -17.58 2.80
N LEU A 249 4.89 -18.00 4.00
CA LEU A 249 5.77 -18.71 4.92
C LEU A 249 5.70 -20.21 4.63
N ARG A 250 6.79 -20.83 4.19
CA ARG A 250 6.86 -22.26 3.84
C ARG A 250 7.27 -23.12 5.02
N SER A 251 8.16 -22.63 5.87
CA SER A 251 8.51 -23.34 7.09
C SER A 251 9.11 -22.44 8.16
N ILE A 252 9.01 -22.89 9.40
CA ILE A 252 9.79 -22.38 10.53
C ILE A 252 10.62 -23.53 11.07
N LYS A 253 11.92 -23.32 11.20
CA LYS A 253 12.83 -24.24 11.88
C LYS A 253 13.34 -23.61 13.15
N LYS A 254 13.24 -24.32 14.27
CA LYS A 254 13.88 -23.92 15.52
C LYS A 254 15.25 -24.57 15.63
N THR A 255 16.22 -23.75 15.98
CA THR A 255 17.57 -24.15 16.26
C THR A 255 17.91 -23.69 17.69
N GLY A 256 18.39 -24.61 18.51
CA GLY A 256 18.63 -24.40 19.93
C GLY A 256 19.97 -23.72 20.22
N VAL A 257 20.47 -23.94 21.43
CA VAL A 257 21.63 -23.19 21.96
C VAL A 257 22.85 -23.41 21.09
N ASP A 258 23.52 -22.33 20.70
CA ASP A 258 24.70 -22.32 19.85
C ASP A 258 24.56 -23.15 18.56
N PHE A 259 23.36 -23.26 18.02
CA PHE A 259 23.07 -24.02 16.80
C PHE A 259 23.26 -25.53 16.86
N LYS A 260 23.19 -26.12 18.06
CA LYS A 260 23.49 -27.55 18.25
C LYS A 260 22.27 -28.45 18.40
N ASP A 261 21.11 -27.90 18.75
CA ASP A 261 19.86 -28.66 18.92
C ASP A 261 18.88 -28.26 17.82
N ASP A 262 18.85 -29.03 16.72
CA ASP A 262 17.96 -28.75 15.60
C ASP A 262 16.66 -29.56 15.70
N GLU A 263 15.54 -28.85 15.74
CA GLU A 263 14.22 -29.45 15.58
C GLU A 263 13.90 -29.62 14.09
N ALA A 264 13.07 -30.61 13.76
CA ALA A 264 12.54 -30.72 12.40
C ALA A 264 11.71 -29.47 12.05
N PRO A 265 11.78 -28.96 10.81
CA PRO A 265 11.04 -27.77 10.42
C PRO A 265 9.53 -28.03 10.49
N TYR A 266 8.79 -27.08 11.03
CA TYR A 266 7.35 -27.03 10.87
C TYR A 266 7.03 -26.46 9.48
N VAL A 267 6.39 -27.27 8.64
CA VAL A 267 6.13 -26.94 7.23
C VAL A 267 4.67 -26.52 7.07
N PHE A 268 4.47 -25.48 6.26
CA PHE A 268 3.15 -24.97 5.89
C PHE A 268 2.94 -25.20 4.40
N ASP A 269 1.77 -25.72 4.05
CA ASP A 269 1.30 -25.80 2.66
C ASP A 269 0.02 -25.00 2.49
N TYR A 270 -0.18 -24.52 1.27
CA TYR A 270 -1.27 -23.62 0.93
C TYR A 270 -1.98 -24.10 -0.32
N TYR A 271 -3.24 -23.72 -0.42
CA TYR A 271 -4.03 -23.89 -1.63
C TYR A 271 -3.55 -22.88 -2.69
N LEU A 272 -3.01 -23.37 -3.80
CA LEU A 272 -2.44 -22.57 -4.88
C LEU A 272 -3.47 -22.16 -5.95
N GLY A 273 -4.73 -22.54 -5.80
CA GLY A 273 -5.73 -22.32 -6.85
C GLY A 273 -5.58 -23.27 -8.03
N THR A 274 -6.31 -22.96 -9.11
CA THR A 274 -6.43 -23.81 -10.30
C THR A 274 -5.51 -23.39 -11.45
N GLY A 275 -4.88 -22.22 -11.37
CA GLY A 275 -4.01 -21.67 -12.43
C GLY A 275 -4.77 -21.03 -13.60
N ILE A 276 -6.09 -20.87 -13.46
CA ILE A 276 -6.92 -20.16 -14.43
C ILE A 276 -6.72 -18.65 -14.28
N ASN A 277 -6.66 -17.91 -15.40
CA ASN A 277 -6.63 -16.45 -15.38
C ASN A 277 -7.83 -15.89 -14.61
N GLY A 278 -7.56 -15.29 -13.45
CA GLY A 278 -8.57 -14.72 -12.54
C GLY A 278 -8.65 -15.43 -11.17
N ASP A 279 -8.17 -16.66 -11.04
CA ASP A 279 -8.11 -17.42 -9.79
C ASP A 279 -6.74 -17.23 -9.13
N PHE A 280 -6.52 -16.08 -8.48
CA PHE A 280 -5.27 -15.76 -7.79
C PHE A 280 -5.53 -15.10 -6.43
N VAL A 281 -4.58 -15.26 -5.50
CA VAL A 281 -4.63 -14.58 -4.21
C VAL A 281 -4.27 -13.09 -4.41
N PRO A 282 -5.17 -12.15 -4.14
CA PRO A 282 -4.91 -10.73 -4.38
C PRO A 282 -3.85 -10.15 -3.42
N PRO A 283 -3.17 -9.05 -3.77
CA PRO A 283 -2.16 -8.46 -2.89
C PRO A 283 -2.79 -7.93 -1.60
N PRO A 284 -1.99 -7.71 -0.54
CA PRO A 284 -2.45 -6.91 0.59
C PRO A 284 -3.08 -5.60 0.10
N PHE A 285 -4.28 -5.28 0.60
CA PHE A 285 -5.04 -4.06 0.27
C PHE A 285 -5.51 -3.93 -1.18
N TYR A 286 -5.63 -5.04 -1.91
CA TYR A 286 -6.33 -5.07 -3.19
C TYR A 286 -7.78 -4.63 -3.03
N TYR A 287 -8.29 -3.82 -3.96
CA TYR A 287 -9.63 -3.23 -3.87
C TYR A 287 -10.77 -4.27 -3.91
N LEU A 288 -10.51 -5.49 -4.38
CA LEU A 288 -11.46 -6.61 -4.38
C LEU A 288 -11.29 -7.54 -3.17
N LYS A 289 -10.34 -7.24 -2.28
CA LYS A 289 -10.13 -7.98 -1.03
C LYS A 289 -11.29 -7.67 -0.08
N ASP A 290 -12.03 -8.69 0.34
CA ASP A 290 -12.91 -8.55 1.50
C ASP A 290 -12.07 -8.33 2.77
N ILE A 291 -12.63 -7.67 3.77
CA ILE A 291 -12.02 -7.30 5.05
C ILE A 291 -11.42 -8.52 5.78
N GLY A 292 -11.93 -9.73 5.52
CA GLY A 292 -11.43 -11.01 6.04
C GLY A 292 -10.26 -11.64 5.25
N GLY A 293 -9.81 -11.00 4.16
CA GLY A 293 -8.71 -11.49 3.32
C GLY A 293 -9.07 -12.60 2.32
N PHE A 294 -10.35 -12.85 2.10
CA PHE A 294 -10.82 -13.82 1.11
C PHE A 294 -11.08 -13.17 -0.26
N TYR A 295 -10.86 -13.99 -1.29
CA TYR A 295 -11.11 -13.71 -2.70
C TYR A 295 -12.61 -13.61 -3.00
N ASN A 296 -13.03 -12.53 -3.68
CA ASN A 296 -14.43 -12.25 -4.02
C ASN A 296 -14.89 -12.85 -5.37
N GLY A 297 -14.45 -14.09 -5.67
CA GLY A 297 -14.98 -14.88 -6.79
C GLY A 297 -14.95 -14.18 -8.15
N ASN A 298 -15.89 -14.58 -9.03
CA ASN A 298 -16.08 -14.10 -10.41
C ASN A 298 -16.36 -12.59 -10.57
N ARG A 299 -16.43 -11.82 -9.46
CA ARG A 299 -16.51 -10.35 -9.51
C ARG A 299 -15.14 -9.69 -9.47
N SER A 300 -14.07 -10.48 -9.37
CA SER A 300 -12.67 -10.04 -9.36
C SER A 300 -12.02 -10.04 -10.75
N ASN A 301 -12.82 -10.05 -11.83
CA ASN A 301 -12.29 -9.87 -13.17
C ASN A 301 -11.71 -8.46 -13.25
N ASP A 302 -10.38 -8.39 -13.36
CA ASP A 302 -9.71 -7.21 -13.86
C ASP A 302 -10.35 -6.87 -15.21
N LYS A 303 -11.16 -5.83 -15.27
CA LYS A 303 -11.89 -5.43 -16.48
C LYS A 303 -10.95 -4.96 -17.61
N ASN A 304 -9.64 -5.07 -17.41
CA ASN A 304 -8.57 -4.81 -18.38
C ASN A 304 -8.58 -5.72 -19.63
N PHE A 305 -9.59 -6.58 -19.80
CA PHE A 305 -9.87 -7.20 -21.09
C PHE A 305 -10.96 -6.41 -21.81
N ALA A 306 -10.56 -5.33 -22.49
CA ALA A 306 -11.40 -4.76 -23.53
C ALA A 306 -11.61 -5.82 -24.61
N LEU A 307 -12.85 -6.29 -24.70
CA LEU A 307 -13.34 -7.07 -25.82
C LEU A 307 -13.64 -6.08 -26.95
N ASN A 308 -13.21 -6.37 -28.18
CA ASN A 308 -13.76 -5.62 -29.31
C ASN A 308 -15.25 -5.92 -29.50
N GLU A 309 -15.87 -5.20 -30.43
CA GLU A 309 -17.25 -5.42 -30.89
C GLU A 309 -17.56 -6.86 -31.33
N ASN A 310 -16.52 -7.68 -31.57
CA ASN A 310 -16.61 -9.09 -31.94
C ASN A 310 -16.29 -10.06 -30.78
N GLY A 311 -16.14 -9.57 -29.55
CA GLY A 311 -15.89 -10.41 -28.37
C GLY A 311 -14.46 -10.96 -28.26
N GLN A 312 -13.48 -10.38 -28.96
CA GLN A 312 -12.08 -10.82 -28.93
C GLN A 312 -11.24 -9.92 -28.02
N ASN A 313 -10.37 -10.54 -27.20
CA ASN A 313 -9.42 -9.84 -26.33
C ASN A 313 -8.44 -9.00 -27.16
N MET A 314 -8.43 -7.68 -26.95
CA MET A 314 -7.66 -6.75 -27.79
C MET A 314 -6.35 -6.21 -27.19
N ALA A 315 -6.03 -6.46 -25.91
CA ALA A 315 -4.89 -5.80 -25.29
C ALA A 315 -3.91 -6.76 -24.61
N SER A 316 -2.62 -6.55 -24.89
CA SER A 316 -1.54 -6.92 -23.95
C SER A 316 -1.73 -6.11 -22.66
N PRO A 317 -1.68 -6.73 -21.48
CA PRO A 317 -1.89 -6.03 -20.22
C PRO A 317 -0.93 -4.84 -20.07
N ILE A 318 -1.42 -3.74 -19.47
CA ILE A 318 -0.61 -2.55 -19.15
C ILE A 318 0.56 -2.97 -18.22
N PRO A 319 1.82 -2.65 -18.55
CA PRO A 319 2.96 -3.00 -17.70
C PRO A 319 2.95 -2.21 -16.38
N TYR A 320 3.28 -2.90 -15.29
CA TYR A 320 3.19 -2.42 -13.90
C TYR A 320 4.01 -1.15 -13.59
N ASN A 321 5.15 -0.97 -14.27
CA ASN A 321 6.08 0.14 -14.04
C ASN A 321 6.24 1.06 -15.26
N ALA A 322 5.46 0.85 -16.31
CA ALA A 322 5.51 1.71 -17.48
C ALA A 322 4.87 3.07 -17.13
N PRO A 323 5.60 4.20 -17.19
CA PRO A 323 4.95 5.50 -17.33
C PRO A 323 4.00 5.47 -18.53
N ILE A 324 2.96 6.30 -18.52
CA ILE A 324 1.97 6.34 -19.62
C ILE A 324 2.64 6.62 -20.98
N SER A 325 3.79 7.30 -20.99
CA SER A 325 4.63 7.51 -22.18
C SER A 325 5.19 6.23 -22.81
N GLU A 326 5.22 5.13 -22.05
CA GLU A 326 5.66 3.80 -22.49
C GLU A 326 4.47 2.88 -22.87
N LEU A 327 3.23 3.38 -22.78
CA LEU A 327 2.02 2.63 -23.18
C LEU A 327 1.65 2.93 -24.62
N ASN A 328 1.23 1.89 -25.36
CA ASN A 328 0.75 2.07 -26.72
C ASN A 328 -0.74 2.45 -26.76
N VAL A 329 -1.20 2.95 -27.92
CA VAL A 329 -2.59 3.41 -28.11
C VAL A 329 -3.62 2.30 -27.86
N ALA A 330 -3.30 1.03 -28.14
CA ALA A 330 -4.21 -0.08 -27.86
C ALA A 330 -4.33 -0.35 -26.35
N GLN A 331 -3.24 -0.20 -25.60
CA GLN A 331 -3.21 -0.30 -24.13
C GLN A 331 -3.90 0.88 -23.44
N LEU A 332 -3.96 2.04 -24.09
CA LEU A 332 -4.66 3.23 -23.58
C LEU A 332 -6.16 3.24 -23.91
N ARG A 333 -6.59 2.43 -24.90
CA ARG A 333 -7.98 2.28 -25.35
C ARG A 333 -8.71 1.10 -24.71
N ALA A 334 -7.97 0.20 -24.07
CA ALA A 334 -8.53 -0.89 -23.28
C ALA A 334 -8.96 -0.40 -21.90
#